data_AF-A0A2E6VPU5-F1
#
_entry.id   AF-A0A2E6VPU5-F1
#
_cell.length_a   1.000
_cell.length_b   1.000
_cell.length_c   1.000
_cell.angle_alpha   90.00
_cell.angle_beta   90.00
_cell.angle_gamma   90.00
#
_symmetry.space_group_name_H-M   'P 1'
#
loop_
_entity.id
_entity.type
_entity.pdbx_description
1 polymer ?
#
loop_
_entity_poly.entity_id
_entity_poly.type
_entity_poly.pdbx_seq_one_letter_code
_entity_poly.pdbx_strand_id
1 'polypeptide(L)'
;MHTHDTVQPTPVVQPSKGLSLALLSLLIALGIYAVLAQTMERNDVPQQSSYVAAKSKILEMDYTHGRDALVFLPAWTLRPLQSMGDLEPIGSDMVTLLPPLPYKRLFVVEEPDASSEMKNLETIYGPPSQTWSIDNLNLHLWDLDPQGSFGTLGAHLDAALVQIKSRAETVECPWTIDKHQCDGEPNWQHVQRKWMRTTRNSTEMVWAHPPAKKSALHIQFPQQQKRAFLIIYGGHTRYALKHRAASVKMEVRFNNKKIAALTFGNDFPMALHSVAIPAELAQQGDLTFKISSKSNRKNNFGFDAFWSDQNMRGLP
;
A
#
# COMPACT_ATOMS: atom_id res chain seq x y z
N MET A 1 -5.59 75.93 54.20
CA MET A 1 -6.14 75.66 52.85
C MET A 1 -5.93 74.19 52.56
N HIS A 2 -6.93 73.35 52.87
CA HIS A 2 -6.98 71.96 52.46
C HIS A 2 -8.25 71.80 51.64
N THR A 3 -8.09 71.73 50.32
CA THR A 3 -9.15 71.46 49.37
C THR A 3 -9.39 69.96 49.34
N HIS A 4 -10.59 69.55 49.77
CA HIS A 4 -11.09 68.19 49.57
C HIS A 4 -11.37 67.97 48.09
N ASP A 5 -10.56 67.14 47.43
CA ASP A 5 -10.85 66.65 46.10
C ASP A 5 -12.10 65.75 46.14
N THR A 6 -13.14 66.22 45.46
CA THR A 6 -14.40 65.51 45.31
C THR A 6 -14.24 64.52 44.15
N VAL A 7 -14.00 63.24 44.47
CA VAL A 7 -13.96 62.16 43.47
C VAL A 7 -15.37 62.00 42.90
N GLN A 8 -15.57 62.39 41.64
CA GLN A 8 -16.83 62.12 40.94
C GLN A 8 -16.96 60.61 40.66
N PRO A 9 -18.12 60.00 40.94
CA PRO A 9 -18.36 58.60 40.61
C PRO A 9 -18.40 58.44 39.08
N THR A 10 -17.59 57.53 38.55
CA THR A 10 -17.64 57.12 37.14
C THR A 10 -19.02 56.53 36.84
N PRO A 11 -19.67 56.92 35.73
CA PRO A 11 -20.98 56.40 35.37
C PRO A 11 -20.86 54.89 35.09
N VAL A 12 -21.62 54.11 35.86
CA VAL A 12 -21.80 52.67 35.61
C VAL A 12 -22.60 52.54 34.32
N VAL A 13 -21.91 52.30 33.21
CA VAL A 13 -22.53 52.00 31.91
C VAL A 13 -23.28 50.68 32.07
N GLN A 14 -24.60 50.74 32.26
CA GLN A 14 -25.43 49.53 32.25
C GLN A 14 -25.37 48.92 30.85
N PRO A 15 -24.87 47.69 30.68
CA PRO A 15 -24.87 47.04 29.38
C PRO A 15 -26.31 46.93 28.90
N SER A 16 -26.58 47.43 27.69
CA SER A 16 -27.92 47.41 27.13
C SER A 16 -28.41 45.96 27.05
N LYS A 17 -29.55 45.68 27.69
CA LYS A 17 -30.17 44.35 27.71
C LYS A 17 -30.39 43.78 26.29
N GLY A 18 -30.49 44.64 25.28
CA GLY A 18 -30.59 44.25 23.87
C GLY A 18 -29.32 43.59 23.31
N LEU A 19 -28.12 44.03 23.74
CA LEU A 19 -26.87 43.46 23.23
C LEU A 19 -26.65 42.04 23.76
N SER A 20 -26.99 41.79 25.02
CA SER A 20 -26.86 40.47 25.66
C SER A 20 -27.83 39.43 25.10
N LEU A 21 -29.07 39.82 24.79
CA LEU A 21 -30.04 38.95 24.12
C LEU A 21 -29.63 38.61 22.68
N ALA A 22 -29.10 39.57 21.91
CA ALA A 22 -28.64 39.33 20.55
C ALA A 22 -27.42 38.38 20.50
N LEU A 23 -26.47 38.55 21.41
CA LEU A 23 -25.32 37.65 21.57
C LEU A 23 -25.76 36.24 21.96
N LEU A 24 -26.72 36.10 22.89
CA LEU A 24 -27.24 34.79 23.28
C LEU A 24 -27.96 34.09 22.12
N SER A 25 -28.78 34.80 21.34
CA SER A 25 -29.47 34.21 20.17
C SER A 25 -28.48 33.77 19.09
N LEU A 26 -27.40 34.51 18.87
CA LEU A 26 -26.36 34.14 17.92
C LEU A 26 -25.61 32.88 18.38
N LEU A 27 -25.26 32.78 19.66
CA LEU A 27 -24.60 31.59 20.22
C LEU A 27 -25.49 30.35 20.12
N ILE A 28 -26.79 30.48 20.39
CA ILE A 28 -27.75 29.37 20.23
C ILE A 28 -27.85 28.95 18.76
N ALA A 29 -27.97 29.89 17.83
CA ALA A 29 -28.03 29.59 16.40
C ALA A 29 -26.75 28.89 15.90
N LEU A 30 -25.58 29.35 16.33
CA LEU A 30 -24.29 28.71 16.03
C LEU A 30 -24.19 27.31 16.65
N GLY A 31 -24.67 27.12 17.88
CA GLY A 31 -24.72 25.81 18.54
C GLY A 31 -25.62 24.82 17.81
N ILE A 32 -26.82 25.25 17.40
CA ILE A 32 -27.75 24.43 16.61
C ILE A 32 -27.13 24.09 15.24
N TYR A 33 -26.53 25.07 14.56
CA TYR A 33 -25.84 24.84 13.29
C TYR A 33 -24.69 23.83 13.45
N ALA A 34 -23.86 23.96 14.48
CA ALA A 34 -22.75 23.04 14.73
C ALA A 34 -23.23 21.60 14.99
N VAL A 35 -24.31 21.43 15.77
CA VAL A 35 -24.91 20.12 16.01
C VAL A 35 -25.49 19.55 14.71
N LEU A 36 -26.23 20.35 13.93
CA LEU A 36 -26.80 19.91 12.66
C LEU A 36 -25.72 19.53 11.64
N ALA A 37 -24.70 20.38 11.47
CA ALA A 37 -23.55 20.11 10.61
C ALA A 37 -22.85 18.81 11.02
N GLN A 38 -22.60 18.61 12.32
CA GLN A 38 -21.99 17.39 12.83
C GLN A 38 -22.87 16.16 12.60
N THR A 39 -24.20 16.27 12.73
CA THR A 39 -25.12 15.15 12.44
C THR A 39 -25.24 14.84 10.95
N MET A 40 -25.21 15.86 10.09
CA MET A 40 -25.24 15.68 8.64
C MET A 40 -23.92 15.08 8.14
N GLU A 41 -22.77 15.58 8.60
CA GLU A 41 -21.47 14.99 8.30
C GLU A 41 -21.35 13.53 8.80
N ARG A 42 -21.99 13.21 9.93
CA ARG A 42 -22.00 11.83 10.46
C ARG A 42 -22.78 10.87 9.57
N ASN A 43 -23.79 11.37 8.84
CA ASN A 43 -24.60 10.57 7.93
C ASN A 43 -23.92 10.35 6.58
N ASP A 44 -22.98 11.20 6.16
CA ASP A 44 -22.25 11.02 4.90
C ASP A 44 -20.96 10.21 5.08
N VAL A 45 -20.52 10.00 6.33
CA VAL A 45 -19.32 9.23 6.65
C VAL A 45 -19.69 7.75 6.88
N PRO A 46 -19.08 6.80 6.14
CA PRO A 46 -19.25 5.38 6.39
C PRO A 46 -18.88 4.99 7.83
N GLN A 47 -19.77 4.24 8.47
CA GLN A 47 -19.58 3.75 9.84
C GLN A 47 -18.96 2.35 9.81
N GLN A 48 -18.47 1.88 10.96
CA GLN A 48 -17.92 0.52 11.08
C GLN A 48 -18.90 -0.56 10.59
N SER A 49 -20.20 -0.39 10.88
CA SER A 49 -21.27 -1.30 10.44
C SER A 49 -21.34 -1.44 8.91
N SER A 50 -21.08 -0.35 8.18
CA SER A 50 -21.11 -0.35 6.71
C SER A 50 -20.01 -1.24 6.13
N TYR A 51 -18.79 -1.19 6.70
CA TYR A 51 -17.70 -2.08 6.29
C TYR A 51 -17.93 -3.54 6.69
N VAL A 52 -18.55 -3.78 7.85
CA VAL A 52 -18.93 -5.15 8.26
C VAL A 52 -19.96 -5.72 7.27
N ALA A 53 -20.96 -4.94 6.88
CA ALA A 53 -21.95 -5.35 5.88
C ALA A 53 -21.29 -5.59 4.50
N ALA A 54 -20.38 -4.72 4.07
CA ALA A 54 -19.62 -4.91 2.83
C ALA A 54 -18.76 -6.17 2.86
N LYS A 55 -18.08 -6.45 3.98
CA LYS A 55 -17.34 -7.70 4.20
C LYS A 55 -18.24 -8.92 4.13
N SER A 56 -19.38 -8.90 4.83
CA SER A 56 -20.36 -9.99 4.75
C SER A 56 -20.78 -10.23 3.31
N LYS A 57 -21.03 -9.17 2.54
CA LYS A 57 -21.40 -9.30 1.13
C LYS A 57 -20.29 -9.91 0.28
N ILE A 58 -19.03 -9.54 0.51
CA ILE A 58 -17.87 -10.12 -0.18
C ILE A 58 -17.73 -11.62 0.16
N LEU A 59 -17.90 -11.98 1.43
CA LEU A 59 -17.82 -13.37 1.88
C LEU A 59 -18.97 -14.24 1.34
N GLU A 60 -20.18 -13.69 1.17
CA GLU A 60 -21.29 -14.37 0.48
C GLU A 60 -20.96 -14.74 -0.98
N MET A 61 -20.00 -14.05 -1.59
CA MET A 61 -19.53 -14.31 -2.95
C MET A 61 -18.35 -15.29 -2.98
N ASP A 62 -18.09 -16.03 -1.92
CA ASP A 62 -17.00 -17.01 -1.82
C ASP A 62 -15.62 -16.38 -2.12
N TYR A 63 -15.32 -15.25 -1.48
CA TYR A 63 -14.01 -14.60 -1.61
C TYR A 63 -12.87 -15.59 -1.33
N THR A 64 -11.92 -15.68 -2.26
CA THR A 64 -10.80 -16.61 -2.19
C THR A 64 -9.48 -15.85 -2.23
N HIS A 65 -8.72 -15.95 -1.12
CA HIS A 65 -7.37 -15.38 -1.01
C HIS A 65 -6.46 -15.82 -2.16
N GLY A 66 -5.69 -14.86 -2.69
CA GLY A 66 -4.78 -15.08 -3.82
C GLY A 66 -5.45 -15.25 -5.18
N ARG A 67 -6.77 -15.46 -5.23
CA ARG A 67 -7.55 -15.53 -6.48
C ARG A 67 -8.36 -14.26 -6.74
N ASP A 68 -8.82 -13.62 -5.69
CA ASP A 68 -9.61 -12.39 -5.75
C ASP A 68 -8.87 -11.23 -5.10
N ALA A 69 -9.02 -10.03 -5.66
CA ALA A 69 -8.46 -8.80 -5.11
C ALA A 69 -9.52 -7.98 -4.39
N LEU A 70 -9.10 -7.29 -3.33
CA LEU A 70 -9.90 -6.30 -2.62
C LEU A 70 -9.16 -4.96 -2.59
N VAL A 71 -9.86 -3.88 -2.93
CA VAL A 71 -9.34 -2.52 -2.87
C VAL A 71 -10.31 -1.62 -2.12
N PHE A 72 -9.74 -0.67 -1.38
CA PHE A 72 -10.49 0.40 -0.74
C PHE A 72 -10.21 1.73 -1.45
N LEU A 73 -11.28 2.46 -1.75
CA LEU A 73 -11.20 3.82 -2.26
C LEU A 73 -11.96 4.79 -1.33
N PRO A 74 -11.41 6.00 -1.06
CA PRO A 74 -10.15 6.49 -1.59
C PRO A 74 -8.98 5.80 -0.89
N ALA A 75 -7.84 5.72 -1.58
CA ALA A 75 -6.73 4.85 -1.18
C ALA A 75 -6.06 5.16 0.17
N TRP A 76 -6.33 6.35 0.70
CA TRP A 76 -5.85 6.81 2.00
C TRP A 76 -6.79 6.43 3.15
N THR A 77 -7.95 5.84 2.87
CA THR A 77 -8.86 5.38 3.92
C THR A 77 -8.25 4.23 4.72
N LEU A 78 -8.20 4.39 6.04
CA LEU A 78 -7.76 3.34 6.97
C LEU A 78 -8.94 2.70 7.71
N ARG A 79 -10.15 3.26 7.58
CA ARG A 79 -11.36 2.79 8.26
C ARG A 79 -11.70 1.32 7.96
N PRO A 80 -11.61 0.84 6.69
CA PRO A 80 -11.94 -0.54 6.39
C PRO A 80 -11.01 -1.55 7.07
N LEU A 81 -9.75 -1.20 7.34
CA LEU A 81 -8.74 -2.13 7.85
C LEU A 81 -9.13 -2.74 9.21
N GLN A 82 -9.89 -2.03 10.02
CA GLN A 82 -10.35 -2.55 11.33
C GLN A 82 -11.39 -3.67 11.18
N SER A 83 -12.20 -3.65 10.12
CA SER A 83 -13.31 -4.58 9.94
C SER A 83 -13.07 -5.62 8.84
N MET A 84 -12.18 -5.30 7.89
CA MET A 84 -11.96 -6.04 6.65
C MET A 84 -10.48 -6.43 6.44
N GLY A 85 -9.60 -6.15 7.41
CA GLY A 85 -8.15 -6.37 7.24
C GLY A 85 -7.76 -7.84 7.03
N ASP A 86 -8.61 -8.78 7.44
CA ASP A 86 -8.46 -10.21 7.21
C ASP A 86 -8.76 -10.64 5.78
N LEU A 87 -9.33 -9.77 4.93
CA LEU A 87 -9.52 -10.01 3.50
C LEU A 87 -8.32 -9.57 2.64
N GLU A 88 -7.19 -9.20 3.27
CA GLU A 88 -5.91 -8.88 2.60
C GLU A 88 -6.03 -7.91 1.40
N PRO A 89 -6.42 -6.65 1.65
CA PRO A 89 -6.55 -5.66 0.57
C PRO A 89 -5.22 -5.43 -0.14
N ILE A 90 -5.29 -5.03 -1.41
CA ILE A 90 -4.13 -4.53 -2.17
C ILE A 90 -4.21 -3.01 -2.31
N GLY A 91 -3.06 -2.35 -2.44
CA GLY A 91 -3.00 -0.91 -2.68
C GLY A 91 -3.72 -0.54 -3.99
N SER A 92 -4.62 0.45 -3.96
CA SER A 92 -5.46 0.77 -5.12
C SER A 92 -4.68 1.19 -6.37
N ASP A 93 -3.54 1.82 -6.18
CA ASP A 93 -2.61 2.20 -7.24
C ASP A 93 -1.97 0.99 -7.92
N MET A 94 -1.86 -0.15 -7.24
CA MET A 94 -1.41 -1.40 -7.88
C MET A 94 -2.41 -1.84 -8.96
N VAL A 95 -3.69 -1.58 -8.74
CA VAL A 95 -4.76 -1.93 -9.69
C VAL A 95 -4.75 -1.02 -10.91
N THR A 96 -4.28 0.22 -10.75
CA THR A 96 -4.03 1.14 -11.87
C THR A 96 -2.73 0.81 -12.60
N LEU A 97 -1.67 0.42 -11.88
CA LEU A 97 -0.33 0.21 -12.42
C LEU A 97 -0.12 -1.18 -13.05
N LEU A 98 -0.90 -2.19 -12.67
CA LEU A 98 -0.75 -3.58 -13.12
C LEU A 98 -1.98 -4.19 -13.85
N PRO A 99 -2.64 -3.52 -14.81
CA PRO A 99 -3.80 -4.09 -15.49
C PRO A 99 -3.42 -5.02 -16.68
N PRO A 100 -4.12 -6.15 -16.90
CA PRO A 100 -5.05 -6.83 -16.02
C PRO A 100 -4.29 -7.67 -14.99
N LEU A 101 -4.66 -7.48 -13.72
CA LEU A 101 -4.11 -8.28 -12.64
C LEU A 101 -4.49 -9.77 -12.85
N PRO A 102 -3.66 -10.71 -12.37
CA PRO A 102 -3.94 -12.16 -12.45
C PRO A 102 -5.09 -12.65 -11.53
N TYR A 103 -5.88 -11.74 -10.97
CA TYR A 103 -7.06 -12.09 -10.19
C TYR A 103 -8.21 -12.44 -11.12
N LYS A 104 -9.09 -13.32 -10.65
CA LYS A 104 -10.35 -13.60 -11.35
C LYS A 104 -11.39 -12.52 -11.07
N ARG A 105 -11.35 -11.92 -9.90
CA ARG A 105 -12.29 -10.88 -9.49
C ARG A 105 -11.59 -9.75 -8.78
N LEU A 106 -12.10 -8.55 -8.99
CA LEU A 106 -11.70 -7.36 -8.25
C LEU A 106 -12.92 -6.80 -7.52
N PHE A 107 -12.84 -6.79 -6.20
CA PHE A 107 -13.77 -6.11 -5.32
C PHE A 107 -13.24 -4.73 -4.98
N VAL A 108 -14.06 -3.70 -5.17
CA VAL A 108 -13.73 -2.32 -4.78
C VAL A 108 -14.79 -1.81 -3.84
N VAL A 109 -14.39 -1.42 -2.63
CA VAL A 109 -15.26 -0.70 -1.70
C VAL A 109 -14.98 0.79 -1.90
N GLU A 110 -15.97 1.50 -2.42
CA GLU A 110 -15.95 2.93 -2.72
C GLU A 110 -16.64 3.71 -1.60
N GLU A 111 -15.91 4.63 -0.97
CA GLU A 111 -16.48 5.66 -0.09
C GLU A 111 -16.97 6.88 -0.91
N PRO A 112 -17.87 7.72 -0.38
CA PRO A 112 -18.56 8.75 -1.15
C PRO A 112 -17.65 9.79 -1.85
N ASP A 113 -16.42 9.99 -1.38
CA ASP A 113 -15.45 10.94 -1.92
C ASP A 113 -14.46 10.33 -2.93
N ALA A 114 -14.62 9.05 -3.29
CA ALA A 114 -13.71 8.30 -4.16
C ALA A 114 -14.04 8.34 -5.67
N SER A 115 -15.03 9.12 -6.09
CA SER A 115 -15.56 9.04 -7.45
C SER A 115 -14.54 9.34 -8.55
N SER A 116 -13.45 10.06 -8.24
CA SER A 116 -12.40 10.36 -9.22
C SER A 116 -11.51 9.15 -9.52
N GLU A 117 -11.17 8.39 -8.49
CA GLU A 117 -10.41 7.15 -8.56
C GLU A 117 -11.24 6.04 -9.21
N MET A 118 -12.53 5.99 -8.92
CA MET A 118 -13.46 5.05 -9.53
C MET A 118 -13.50 5.20 -11.06
N LYS A 119 -13.55 6.44 -11.58
CA LYS A 119 -13.49 6.70 -13.04
C LYS A 119 -12.22 6.16 -13.70
N ASN A 120 -11.08 6.20 -13.00
CA ASN A 120 -9.83 5.65 -13.52
C ASN A 120 -9.92 4.12 -13.65
N LEU A 121 -10.51 3.45 -12.66
CA LEU A 121 -10.74 2.01 -12.73
C LEU A 121 -11.70 1.64 -13.85
N GLU A 122 -12.80 2.38 -14.01
CA GLU A 122 -13.75 2.16 -15.10
C GLU A 122 -13.11 2.37 -16.49
N THR A 123 -12.16 3.29 -16.60
CA THR A 123 -11.40 3.52 -17.84
C THR A 123 -10.51 2.31 -18.17
N ILE A 124 -9.95 1.64 -17.16
CA ILE A 124 -9.02 0.53 -17.33
C ILE A 124 -9.75 -0.81 -17.51
N TYR A 125 -10.76 -1.07 -16.69
CA TYR A 125 -11.45 -2.37 -16.60
C TYR A 125 -12.84 -2.37 -17.26
N GLY A 126 -13.30 -1.21 -17.75
CA GLY A 126 -14.70 -1.03 -18.13
C GLY A 126 -15.62 -0.87 -16.91
N PRO A 127 -16.95 -0.81 -17.11
CA PRO A 127 -17.90 -0.73 -16.01
C PRO A 127 -17.86 -2.01 -15.14
N PRO A 128 -18.16 -1.91 -13.83
CA PRO A 128 -18.24 -3.09 -12.96
C PRO A 128 -19.35 -4.03 -13.44
N SER A 129 -19.12 -5.34 -13.30
CA SER A 129 -20.13 -6.35 -13.63
C SER A 129 -21.31 -6.30 -12.65
N GLN A 130 -21.07 -5.93 -11.39
CA GLN A 130 -22.10 -5.75 -10.36
C GLN A 130 -21.73 -4.60 -9.41
N THR A 131 -22.75 -3.91 -8.92
CA THR A 131 -22.62 -2.84 -7.90
C THR A 131 -23.70 -3.01 -6.85
N TRP A 132 -23.34 -2.83 -5.57
CA TRP A 132 -24.26 -2.81 -4.45
C TRP A 132 -24.07 -1.55 -3.63
N SER A 133 -25.16 -0.88 -3.27
CA SER A 133 -25.13 0.18 -2.27
C SER A 133 -25.32 -0.43 -0.88
N ILE A 134 -24.38 -0.17 0.02
CA ILE A 134 -24.31 -0.71 1.38
C ILE A 134 -24.15 0.47 2.33
N ASP A 135 -25.27 0.93 2.90
CA ASP A 135 -25.34 2.20 3.62
C ASP A 135 -24.75 3.36 2.79
N ASN A 136 -23.62 3.92 3.24
CA ASN A 136 -22.89 5.02 2.59
C ASN A 136 -21.67 4.54 1.79
N LEU A 137 -21.61 3.25 1.46
CA LEU A 137 -20.56 2.66 0.63
C LEU A 137 -21.17 2.10 -0.65
N ASN A 138 -20.39 2.09 -1.72
CA ASN A 138 -20.65 1.21 -2.85
C ASN A 138 -19.64 0.06 -2.83
N LEU A 139 -20.12 -1.15 -3.06
CA LEU A 139 -19.28 -2.30 -3.38
C LEU A 139 -19.41 -2.56 -4.88
N HIS A 140 -18.29 -2.58 -5.58
CA HIS A 140 -18.21 -2.88 -7.00
C HIS A 140 -17.46 -4.19 -7.21
N LEU A 141 -17.91 -4.96 -8.19
CA LEU A 141 -17.27 -6.19 -8.63
C LEU A 141 -16.93 -6.06 -10.12
N TRP A 142 -15.71 -6.42 -10.47
CA TRP A 142 -15.34 -6.78 -11.84
C TRP A 142 -15.01 -8.26 -11.90
N ASP A 143 -15.60 -8.94 -12.87
CA ASP A 143 -15.13 -10.23 -13.34
C ASP A 143 -13.99 -10.00 -14.33
N LEU A 144 -12.79 -10.36 -13.90
CA LEU A 144 -11.58 -10.23 -14.69
C LEU A 144 -11.34 -11.51 -15.49
N ASP A 145 -10.79 -11.37 -16.68
CA ASP A 145 -10.19 -12.49 -17.40
C ASP A 145 -8.74 -12.63 -16.90
N PRO A 146 -8.43 -13.62 -16.05
CA PRO A 146 -7.12 -13.71 -15.42
C PRO A 146 -6.05 -14.02 -16.47
N GLN A 147 -5.29 -13.00 -16.87
CA GLN A 147 -4.16 -13.13 -17.78
C GLN A 147 -2.87 -13.40 -16.99
N GLY A 148 -2.75 -14.61 -16.46
CA GLY A 148 -1.57 -15.06 -15.70
C GLY A 148 -1.93 -15.82 -14.43
N SER A 149 -0.91 -16.17 -13.65
CA SER A 149 -1.07 -16.86 -12.36
C SER A 149 -0.48 -16.00 -11.24
N PHE A 150 -1.28 -15.64 -10.24
CA PHE A 150 -0.78 -14.99 -9.03
C PHE A 150 -0.50 -16.01 -7.93
N GLY A 151 0.77 -16.13 -7.59
CA GLY A 151 1.20 -15.87 -6.23
C GLY A 151 2.19 -14.71 -6.34
N THR A 152 2.03 -13.64 -5.57
CA THR A 152 3.21 -12.78 -5.37
C THR A 152 4.29 -13.65 -4.79
N LEU A 153 5.51 -13.52 -5.30
CA LEU A 153 6.62 -14.21 -4.66
C LEU A 153 6.74 -13.78 -3.19
N GLY A 154 6.38 -12.51 -2.90
CA GLY A 154 6.24 -12.02 -1.53
C GLY A 154 5.33 -12.86 -0.64
N ALA A 155 4.20 -13.40 -1.13
CA ALA A 155 3.31 -14.25 -0.33
C ALA A 155 3.94 -15.56 0.11
N HIS A 156 4.95 -16.04 -0.61
CA HIS A 156 5.71 -17.26 -0.30
C HIS A 156 7.09 -16.95 0.29
N LEU A 157 7.24 -15.78 0.91
CA LEU A 157 8.51 -15.37 1.49
C LEU A 157 8.95 -16.31 2.62
N ASP A 158 8.02 -16.87 3.39
CA ASP A 158 8.29 -17.86 4.44
C ASP A 158 8.98 -19.14 3.92
N ALA A 159 8.69 -19.52 2.67
CA ALA A 159 9.30 -20.65 1.98
C ALA A 159 10.60 -20.27 1.23
N ALA A 160 11.01 -19.00 1.25
CA ALA A 160 12.21 -18.55 0.55
C ALA A 160 13.49 -18.92 1.32
N LEU A 161 14.56 -19.20 0.59
CA LEU A 161 15.91 -19.25 1.15
C LEU A 161 16.53 -17.84 1.09
N VAL A 162 16.77 -17.25 2.26
CA VAL A 162 17.38 -15.92 2.37
C VAL A 162 18.78 -16.03 2.93
N GLN A 163 19.75 -15.44 2.22
CA GLN A 163 21.17 -15.49 2.57
C GLN A 163 21.85 -14.16 2.26
N ILE A 164 22.82 -13.74 3.07
CA ILE A 164 23.79 -12.71 2.72
C ILE A 164 25.03 -13.40 2.19
N LYS A 165 25.46 -13.04 0.97
CA LYS A 165 26.68 -13.58 0.36
C LYS A 165 27.72 -12.49 0.17
N SER A 166 28.92 -12.73 0.69
CA SER A 166 30.13 -11.94 0.43
C SER A 166 31.17 -12.82 -0.30
N ARG A 167 32.40 -12.31 -0.48
CA ARG A 167 33.51 -13.15 -0.97
C ARG A 167 34.04 -14.12 0.09
N ALA A 168 33.90 -13.77 1.36
CA ALA A 168 34.50 -14.50 2.48
C ALA A 168 33.52 -15.47 3.14
N GLU A 169 32.23 -15.15 3.11
CA GLU A 169 31.22 -15.85 3.90
C GLU A 169 29.86 -15.88 3.21
N THR A 170 29.07 -16.89 3.57
CA THR A 170 27.63 -16.94 3.35
C THR A 170 26.97 -17.04 4.72
N VAL A 171 26.09 -16.09 5.02
CA VAL A 171 25.30 -16.06 6.25
C VAL A 171 23.86 -16.38 5.88
N GLU A 172 23.29 -17.41 6.51
CA GLU A 172 21.87 -17.73 6.33
C GLU A 172 21.01 -16.83 7.22
N CYS A 173 19.84 -16.46 6.71
CA CYS A 173 18.87 -15.65 7.43
C CYS A 173 17.62 -16.50 7.66
N PRO A 174 17.57 -17.33 8.73
CA PRO A 174 16.44 -18.22 8.98
C PRO A 174 15.13 -17.45 9.16
N TRP A 175 14.01 -18.10 8.83
CA TRP A 175 12.68 -17.59 9.12
C TRP A 175 12.41 -17.64 10.62
N THR A 176 11.95 -16.53 11.18
CA THR A 176 11.64 -16.35 12.59
C THR A 176 10.35 -15.54 12.70
N ILE A 177 9.37 -15.96 13.53
CA ILE A 177 8.06 -15.31 13.76
C ILE A 177 7.32 -14.89 12.47
N ASP A 178 7.77 -13.81 11.81
CA ASP A 178 7.21 -13.13 10.65
C ASP A 178 8.27 -12.59 9.64
N LYS A 179 9.54 -12.97 9.78
CA LYS A 179 10.66 -12.43 8.99
C LYS A 179 11.86 -13.36 8.92
N HIS A 180 12.65 -13.21 7.86
CA HIS A 180 14.02 -13.71 7.82
C HIS A 180 14.96 -12.78 8.59
N GLN A 181 15.67 -13.27 9.58
CA GLN A 181 16.65 -12.50 10.37
C GLN A 181 18.04 -13.10 10.21
N CYS A 182 19.04 -12.29 9.87
CA CYS A 182 20.40 -12.76 9.66
C CYS A 182 21.23 -12.70 10.96
N ASP A 183 21.87 -13.80 11.33
CA ASP A 183 22.70 -13.88 12.54
C ASP A 183 23.98 -13.04 12.43
N GLY A 184 24.45 -12.49 13.56
CA GLY A 184 25.70 -11.73 13.63
C GLY A 184 25.67 -10.31 13.04
N GLU A 185 24.56 -9.91 12.42
CA GLU A 185 24.34 -8.58 11.83
C GLU A 185 23.21 -7.83 12.59
N PRO A 186 23.47 -7.33 13.83
CA PRO A 186 22.46 -6.72 14.69
C PRO A 186 21.85 -5.42 14.14
N ASN A 187 22.39 -4.88 13.04
CA ASN A 187 21.93 -3.65 12.41
C ASN A 187 21.02 -3.93 11.21
N TRP A 188 19.74 -4.24 11.47
CA TRP A 188 18.66 -4.04 10.49
C TRP A 188 18.61 -4.99 9.27
N GLN A 189 19.37 -6.08 9.21
CA GLN A 189 19.34 -6.98 8.06
C GLN A 189 18.29 -8.08 8.25
N HIS A 190 17.04 -7.75 7.95
CA HIS A 190 15.95 -8.71 7.86
C HIS A 190 15.16 -8.52 6.55
N VAL A 191 14.47 -9.59 6.15
CA VAL A 191 13.56 -9.60 5.00
C VAL A 191 12.19 -10.02 5.50
N GLN A 192 11.18 -9.20 5.28
CA GLN A 192 9.82 -9.49 5.74
C GLN A 192 8.80 -8.96 4.76
N ARG A 193 7.56 -9.44 4.86
CA ARG A 193 6.43 -8.71 4.28
C ARG A 193 6.06 -7.55 5.18
N LYS A 194 5.81 -6.38 4.59
CA LYS A 194 5.38 -5.20 5.35
C LYS A 194 4.60 -4.24 4.48
N TRP A 195 3.56 -3.65 5.06
CA TRP A 195 2.89 -2.47 4.52
C TRP A 195 3.83 -1.27 4.53
N MET A 196 4.23 -0.85 3.32
CA MET A 196 5.18 0.24 3.13
C MET A 196 4.60 1.28 2.19
N ARG A 197 4.84 2.56 2.50
CA ARG A 197 4.52 3.68 1.61
C ARG A 197 5.61 3.85 0.56
N THR A 198 5.49 3.08 -0.50
CA THR A 198 6.40 3.04 -1.66
C THR A 198 5.74 3.57 -2.93
N THR A 199 4.42 3.70 -2.92
CA THR A 199 3.63 4.42 -3.91
C THR A 199 2.89 5.55 -3.19
N ARG A 200 1.97 6.24 -3.88
CA ARG A 200 1.14 7.29 -3.23
C ARG A 200 0.44 6.74 -1.99
N ASN A 201 0.09 5.45 -2.03
CA ASN A 201 -0.56 4.69 -0.97
C ASN A 201 0.41 3.70 -0.33
N SER A 202 -0.03 3.05 0.74
CA SER A 202 0.72 1.93 1.31
C SER A 202 0.38 0.68 0.52
N THR A 203 1.36 -0.16 0.26
CA THR A 203 1.14 -1.51 -0.27
C THR A 203 2.01 -2.48 0.50
N GLU A 204 1.52 -3.70 0.68
CA GLU A 204 2.31 -4.77 1.28
C GLU A 204 3.27 -5.38 0.27
N MET A 205 4.52 -5.60 0.68
CA MET A 205 5.57 -6.09 -0.21
C MET A 205 6.72 -6.72 0.58
N VAL A 206 7.65 -7.33 -0.16
CA VAL A 206 8.94 -7.74 0.40
C VAL A 206 9.74 -6.48 0.72
N TRP A 207 9.90 -6.25 2.01
CA TRP A 207 10.74 -5.20 2.54
C TRP A 207 12.10 -5.78 2.93
N ALA A 208 13.16 -5.19 2.40
CA ALA A 208 14.52 -5.64 2.60
C ALA A 208 15.49 -4.48 2.85
N HIS A 209 16.55 -4.78 3.58
CA HIS A 209 17.70 -3.90 3.77
C HIS A 209 18.91 -4.48 3.03
N PRO A 210 19.33 -3.86 1.90
CA PRO A 210 20.52 -4.31 1.19
C PRO A 210 21.77 -4.19 2.09
N PRO A 211 22.66 -5.20 2.08
CA PRO A 211 23.85 -5.24 2.93
C PRO A 211 24.90 -4.19 2.51
N ALA A 212 25.95 -4.08 3.32
CA ALA A 212 27.09 -3.19 3.08
C ALA A 212 27.84 -3.51 1.77
N LYS A 213 28.73 -2.58 1.37
CA LYS A 213 29.57 -2.74 0.18
C LYS A 213 30.28 -4.10 0.20
N LYS A 214 30.28 -4.78 -0.96
CA LYS A 214 30.91 -6.10 -1.23
C LYS A 214 30.10 -7.33 -0.77
N SER A 215 28.91 -7.14 -0.21
CA SER A 215 27.95 -8.21 0.06
C SER A 215 26.69 -8.01 -0.77
N ALA A 216 25.89 -9.07 -0.91
CA ALA A 216 24.57 -9.02 -1.53
C ALA A 216 23.58 -9.87 -0.74
N LEU A 217 22.34 -9.40 -0.67
CA LEU A 217 21.21 -10.16 -0.17
C LEU A 217 20.72 -11.06 -1.31
N HIS A 218 20.60 -12.35 -1.06
CA HIS A 218 20.05 -13.35 -1.97
C HIS A 218 18.72 -13.83 -1.40
N ILE A 219 17.64 -13.61 -2.14
CA ILE A 219 16.32 -14.14 -1.82
C ILE A 219 15.97 -15.13 -2.93
N GLN A 220 15.95 -16.42 -2.59
CA GLN A 220 15.71 -17.52 -3.52
C GLN A 220 14.36 -18.17 -3.25
N PHE A 221 13.52 -18.20 -4.28
CA PHE A 221 12.24 -18.91 -4.29
C PHE A 221 12.44 -20.22 -5.05
N PRO A 222 12.39 -21.38 -4.37
CA PRO A 222 12.61 -22.67 -5.02
C PRO A 222 11.41 -23.09 -5.88
N GLN A 223 11.66 -23.97 -6.85
CA GLN A 223 10.62 -24.72 -7.58
C GLN A 223 9.55 -23.87 -8.29
N GLN A 224 9.91 -22.66 -8.72
CA GLN A 224 9.02 -21.74 -9.42
C GLN A 224 8.75 -22.22 -10.85
N GLN A 225 7.47 -22.18 -11.26
CA GLN A 225 7.07 -22.43 -12.63
C GLN A 225 7.20 -21.13 -13.45
N LYS A 226 8.10 -21.11 -14.45
CA LYS A 226 8.30 -19.89 -15.24
C LYS A 226 7.13 -19.62 -16.19
N ARG A 227 6.97 -18.35 -16.54
CA ARG A 227 6.10 -17.86 -17.63
C ARG A 227 6.93 -17.08 -18.64
N ALA A 228 6.28 -16.48 -19.65
CA ALA A 228 6.97 -15.70 -20.67
C ALA A 228 7.65 -14.43 -20.10
N PHE A 229 7.10 -13.86 -19.03
CA PHE A 229 7.58 -12.64 -18.39
C PHE A 229 7.61 -12.80 -16.86
N LEU A 230 8.59 -12.15 -16.25
CA LEU A 230 8.60 -11.84 -14.82
C LEU A 230 8.37 -10.35 -14.66
N ILE A 231 7.29 -10.00 -13.99
CA ILE A 231 6.94 -8.62 -13.67
C ILE A 231 7.48 -8.31 -12.29
N ILE A 232 8.28 -7.27 -12.18
CA ILE A 232 8.94 -6.85 -10.95
C ILE A 232 8.54 -5.41 -10.70
N TYR A 233 7.96 -5.14 -9.53
CA TYR A 233 7.74 -3.78 -9.08
C TYR A 233 8.60 -3.54 -7.85
N GLY A 234 9.29 -2.40 -7.81
CA GLY A 234 10.19 -2.13 -6.69
C GLY A 234 10.73 -0.71 -6.66
N GLY A 235 11.23 -0.32 -5.50
CA GLY A 235 11.81 1.00 -5.30
C GLY A 235 12.11 1.31 -3.85
N HIS A 236 12.46 2.57 -3.62
CA HIS A 236 12.73 3.07 -2.28
C HIS A 236 11.46 3.49 -1.57
N THR A 237 11.38 3.20 -0.27
CA THR A 237 10.34 3.75 0.58
C THR A 237 10.51 5.28 0.71
N ARG A 238 9.42 6.00 1.03
CA ARG A 238 9.48 7.45 1.25
C ARG A 238 10.51 7.86 2.32
N TYR A 239 10.72 7.03 3.33
CA TYR A 239 11.75 7.25 4.36
C TYR A 239 13.16 7.19 3.77
N ALA A 240 13.46 6.17 2.95
CA ALA A 240 14.78 6.02 2.32
C ALA A 240 15.10 7.20 1.39
N LEU A 241 14.11 7.66 0.62
CA LEU A 241 14.26 8.81 -0.28
C LEU A 241 14.58 10.11 0.44
N LYS A 242 13.90 10.39 1.57
CA LYS A 242 14.21 11.55 2.43
C LYS A 242 15.66 11.56 2.93
N HIS A 243 16.30 10.39 3.00
CA HIS A 243 17.66 10.22 3.46
C HIS A 243 18.67 10.00 2.35
N ARG A 244 18.33 10.34 1.09
CA ARG A 244 19.20 10.23 -0.07
C ARG A 244 19.80 8.83 -0.21
N ALA A 245 18.91 7.84 -0.22
CA ALA A 245 19.27 6.45 -0.45
C ALA A 245 20.22 6.29 -1.66
N ALA A 246 21.08 5.28 -1.57
CA ALA A 246 21.91 4.91 -2.71
C ALA A 246 21.16 3.92 -3.58
N SER A 247 21.30 4.06 -4.90
CA SER A 247 20.63 3.17 -5.86
C SER A 247 20.82 1.70 -5.51
N VAL A 248 19.74 0.94 -5.65
CA VAL A 248 19.72 -0.50 -5.39
C VAL A 248 19.86 -1.23 -6.73
N LYS A 249 20.76 -2.20 -6.78
CA LYS A 249 20.93 -3.08 -7.92
C LYS A 249 20.30 -4.42 -7.60
N MET A 250 19.40 -4.87 -8.48
CA MET A 250 18.78 -6.18 -8.42
C MET A 250 19.22 -6.98 -9.64
N GLU A 251 19.94 -8.07 -9.42
CA GLU A 251 20.19 -9.08 -10.44
C GLU A 251 19.20 -10.22 -10.25
N VAL A 252 18.48 -10.55 -11.33
CA VAL A 252 17.48 -11.61 -11.33
C VAL A 252 18.08 -12.82 -12.03
N ARG A 253 17.99 -13.99 -11.38
CA ARG A 253 18.55 -15.24 -11.90
C ARG A 253 17.48 -16.33 -11.84
N PHE A 254 17.43 -17.18 -12.86
CA PHE A 254 16.59 -18.37 -12.88
C PHE A 254 17.49 -19.59 -13.14
N ASN A 255 17.45 -20.60 -12.27
CA ASN A 255 18.39 -21.74 -12.27
C ASN A 255 19.86 -21.29 -12.39
N ASN A 256 20.24 -20.31 -11.57
CA ASN A 256 21.57 -19.67 -11.60
C ASN A 256 21.96 -18.99 -12.92
N LYS A 257 21.12 -18.95 -13.98
CA LYS A 257 21.37 -18.13 -15.17
C LYS A 257 20.82 -16.73 -14.92
N LYS A 258 21.66 -15.72 -15.15
CA LYS A 258 21.21 -14.31 -15.07
C LYS A 258 20.22 -14.02 -16.20
N ILE A 259 19.03 -13.54 -15.82
CA ILE A 259 17.97 -13.14 -16.77
C ILE A 259 17.76 -11.62 -16.81
N ALA A 260 18.10 -10.90 -15.73
CA ALA A 260 17.97 -9.45 -15.70
C ALA A 260 19.01 -8.78 -14.79
N ALA A 261 19.26 -7.50 -15.04
CA ALA A 261 19.91 -6.59 -14.11
C ALA A 261 19.15 -5.26 -14.11
N LEU A 262 18.54 -4.94 -12.97
CA LEU A 262 17.75 -3.75 -12.74
C LEU A 262 18.49 -2.82 -11.79
N THR A 263 18.34 -1.52 -11.99
CA THR A 263 18.85 -0.49 -11.08
C THR A 263 17.69 0.40 -10.68
N PHE A 264 17.39 0.43 -9.39
CA PHE A 264 16.37 1.27 -8.81
C PHE A 264 17.04 2.56 -8.30
N GLY A 265 16.67 3.68 -8.93
CA GLY A 265 17.13 5.02 -8.60
C GLY A 265 16.40 5.61 -7.39
N ASN A 266 16.52 6.92 -7.21
CA ASN A 266 15.86 7.68 -6.14
C ASN A 266 14.48 8.20 -6.54
N ASP A 267 13.77 7.40 -7.34
CA ASP A 267 12.50 7.79 -7.93
C ASP A 267 11.33 7.30 -7.06
N PHE A 268 10.24 8.06 -7.08
CA PHE A 268 8.97 7.74 -6.44
C PHE A 268 7.83 8.21 -7.34
N PRO A 269 6.80 7.38 -7.58
CA PRO A 269 6.57 6.03 -7.02
C PRO A 269 7.54 4.97 -7.53
N MET A 270 7.43 3.73 -7.01
CA MET A 270 8.22 2.58 -7.46
C MET A 270 8.19 2.38 -8.97
N ALA A 271 9.26 1.78 -9.50
CA ALA A 271 9.34 1.42 -10.91
C ALA A 271 8.74 0.03 -11.16
N LEU A 272 8.03 -0.08 -12.28
CA LEU A 272 7.57 -1.36 -12.84
C LEU A 272 8.52 -1.82 -13.94
N HIS A 273 8.94 -3.07 -13.88
CA HIS A 273 9.79 -3.71 -14.87
C HIS A 273 9.17 -5.01 -15.36
N SER A 274 9.07 -5.16 -16.69
CA SER A 274 8.78 -6.44 -17.33
C SER A 274 10.08 -7.03 -17.87
N VAL A 275 10.39 -8.25 -17.42
CA VAL A 275 11.57 -9.03 -17.81
C VAL A 275 11.11 -10.21 -18.66
N ALA A 276 11.47 -10.22 -19.93
CA ALA A 276 11.25 -11.38 -20.80
C ALA A 276 12.11 -12.56 -20.35
N ILE A 277 11.52 -13.74 -20.31
CA ILE A 277 12.17 -14.97 -19.87
C ILE A 277 12.59 -15.77 -21.10
N PRO A 278 13.88 -16.09 -21.24
CA PRO A 278 14.34 -16.89 -22.38
C PRO A 278 13.62 -18.24 -22.45
N ALA A 279 13.10 -18.57 -23.63
CA ALA A 279 12.29 -19.77 -23.84
C ALA A 279 13.07 -21.07 -23.58
N GLU A 280 14.39 -21.04 -23.79
CA GLU A 280 15.29 -22.18 -23.60
C GLU A 280 15.56 -22.53 -22.13
N LEU A 281 15.11 -21.71 -21.18
CA LEU A 281 15.19 -22.06 -19.75
C LEU A 281 14.23 -23.20 -19.41
N ALA A 282 14.57 -23.98 -18.39
CA ALA A 282 13.69 -25.03 -17.87
C ALA A 282 12.34 -24.46 -17.42
N GLN A 283 11.26 -25.24 -17.57
CA GLN A 283 9.92 -24.77 -17.23
C GLN A 283 9.71 -24.58 -15.72
N GLN A 284 10.50 -25.27 -14.90
CA GLN A 284 10.53 -25.14 -13.45
C GLN A 284 11.96 -24.92 -12.97
N GLY A 285 12.13 -24.13 -11.91
CA GLY A 285 13.45 -23.81 -11.40
C GLY A 285 13.47 -22.83 -10.24
N ASP A 286 14.66 -22.54 -9.77
CA ASP A 286 14.88 -21.62 -8.66
C ASP A 286 15.00 -20.19 -9.18
N LEU A 287 14.15 -19.30 -8.69
CA LEU A 287 14.21 -17.86 -8.97
C LEU A 287 14.94 -17.16 -7.84
N THR A 288 16.03 -16.45 -8.16
CA THR A 288 16.85 -15.74 -7.18
C THR A 288 16.91 -14.25 -7.49
N PHE A 289 16.64 -13.43 -6.48
CA PHE A 289 16.89 -12.00 -6.48
C PHE A 289 18.16 -11.72 -5.69
N LYS A 290 19.18 -11.24 -6.39
CA LYS A 290 20.43 -10.76 -5.79
C LYS A 290 20.38 -9.24 -5.69
N ILE A 291 20.23 -8.75 -4.47
CA ILE A 291 20.02 -7.34 -4.15
C ILE A 291 21.28 -6.77 -3.50
N SER A 292 21.78 -5.65 -4.02
CA SER A 292 22.98 -4.99 -3.52
C SER A 292 22.86 -3.47 -3.60
N SER A 293 23.57 -2.77 -2.73
CA SER A 293 23.68 -1.32 -2.79
C SER A 293 25.09 -0.85 -2.47
N LYS A 294 25.42 0.38 -2.89
CA LYS A 294 26.68 1.04 -2.52
C LYS A 294 26.67 1.57 -1.08
N SER A 295 25.52 1.56 -0.40
CA SER A 295 25.33 1.96 0.99
C SER A 295 24.48 0.92 1.73
N ASN A 296 24.72 0.71 3.02
CA ASN A 296 23.81 -0.02 3.90
C ASN A 296 22.99 0.92 4.80
N ARG A 297 23.23 2.23 4.74
CA ARG A 297 22.55 3.20 5.61
C ARG A 297 21.19 3.57 5.03
N LYS A 298 20.12 3.25 5.78
CA LYS A 298 18.73 3.69 5.53
C LYS A 298 18.17 3.32 4.15
N ASN A 299 18.73 2.29 3.52
CA ASN A 299 18.26 1.76 2.24
C ASN A 299 17.08 0.82 2.47
N ASN A 300 15.94 1.39 2.81
CA ASN A 300 14.68 0.64 2.87
C ASN A 300 14.23 0.41 1.44
N PHE A 301 14.45 -0.79 0.94
CA PHE A 301 14.05 -1.21 -0.40
C PHE A 301 12.83 -2.11 -0.29
N GLY A 302 11.85 -1.82 -1.11
CA GLY A 302 10.62 -2.59 -1.20
C GLY A 302 10.47 -3.13 -2.62
N PHE A 303 10.10 -4.39 -2.75
CA PHE A 303 9.80 -4.97 -4.06
C PHE A 303 8.84 -6.15 -3.93
N ASP A 304 8.30 -6.56 -5.06
CA ASP A 304 7.69 -7.86 -5.24
C ASP A 304 7.77 -8.25 -6.72
N ALA A 305 7.37 -9.47 -7.02
CA ALA A 305 7.31 -9.95 -8.38
C ALA A 305 6.26 -11.04 -8.58
N PHE A 306 5.84 -11.20 -9.82
CA PHE A 306 4.92 -12.25 -10.24
C PHE A 306 5.18 -12.64 -11.70
N TRP A 307 4.77 -13.86 -12.04
CA TRP A 307 4.92 -14.39 -13.39
C TRP A 307 3.73 -13.98 -14.27
N SER A 308 3.98 -13.68 -15.55
CA SER A 308 2.95 -13.34 -16.53
C SER A 308 3.27 -13.94 -17.90
N ASP A 309 2.24 -14.27 -18.68
CA ASP A 309 2.37 -14.66 -20.08
C ASP A 309 2.37 -13.45 -21.03
N GLN A 310 2.12 -12.25 -20.51
CA GLN A 310 2.05 -11.01 -21.27
C GLN A 310 3.13 -9.99 -20.86
N ASN A 311 3.55 -9.18 -21.82
CA ASN A 311 4.47 -8.08 -21.56
C ASN A 311 3.70 -6.88 -21.00
N MET A 312 4.01 -6.47 -19.77
CA MET A 312 3.37 -5.32 -19.13
C MET A 312 4.07 -3.97 -19.43
N ARG A 313 5.04 -3.91 -20.35
CA ARG A 313 5.65 -2.63 -20.75
C ARG A 313 4.66 -1.81 -21.58
N GLY A 314 4.48 -0.54 -21.18
CA GLY A 314 3.69 0.42 -21.95
C GLY A 314 2.20 0.44 -21.62
N LEU A 315 1.80 -0.24 -20.54
CA LEU A 315 0.55 0.10 -19.87
C LEU A 315 0.70 1.51 -19.28
N PRO A 316 -0.33 2.36 -19.43
CA PRO A 316 -0.26 3.80 -19.20
C PRO A 316 0.15 4.22 -17.78
#